data_AF-A0A7W1JKH5-F1
#
_entry.id   AF-A0A7W1JKH5-F1
#
_cell.length_a   1.000
_cell.length_b   1.000
_cell.length_c   1.000
_cell.angle_alpha   90.00
_cell.angle_beta   90.00
_cell.angle_gamma   90.00
#
_symmetry.space_group_name_H-M   'P 1'
#
loop_
_entity.id
_entity.type
_entity.pdbx_description
1 polymer ?
#
loop_
_entity_poly.entity_id
_entity_poly.type
_entity_poly.pdbx_seq_one_letter_code
_entity_poly.pdbx_strand_id
1 'polypeptide(L)'
;MSTQTLTIVLFLAVVALTVGITIWASQHTKDVTDYYAGGRSFSGFQNGLAISGDYMSAASFLGISGLISTIGYDGFLYSIGFLVAWLVALLLVAELLRNSGRYTMADQLAYRMRQRPVRTAASLSTVSVSIFYLLAQMVGAGAL
;
A
#
# COMPACT_ATOMS: atom_id res chain seq x y z
N MET A 1 18.08 29.43 -9.44
CA MET A 1 16.67 29.14 -9.11
C MET A 1 16.51 29.23 -7.60
N SER A 2 15.38 29.74 -7.09
CA SER A 2 15.12 29.69 -5.65
C SER A 2 14.80 28.26 -5.22
N THR A 3 15.08 27.93 -3.95
CA THR A 3 14.77 26.61 -3.37
C THR A 3 13.29 26.27 -3.53
N GLN A 4 12.40 27.24 -3.34
CA GLN A 4 10.96 27.07 -3.52
C GLN A 4 10.58 26.69 -4.95
N THR A 5 11.15 27.36 -5.96
CA THR A 5 10.90 27.01 -7.36
C THR A 5 11.43 25.61 -7.68
N LEU A 6 12.59 25.23 -7.15
CA LEU A 6 13.13 23.88 -7.33
C LEU A 6 12.22 22.81 -6.73
N THR A 7 11.74 23.00 -5.49
CA THR A 7 10.82 22.05 -4.82
C THR A 7 9.52 21.87 -5.60
N ILE A 8 8.90 22.96 -6.05
CA ILE A 8 7.65 22.90 -6.82
C ILE A 8 7.87 22.16 -8.14
N VAL A 9 8.98 22.43 -8.84
CA VAL A 9 9.30 21.76 -10.10
C VAL A 9 9.51 20.25 -9.87
N LEU A 10 10.26 19.86 -8.85
CA LEU A 10 10.48 18.45 -8.53
C LEU A 10 9.16 17.75 -8.14
N PHE A 11 8.33 18.38 -7.31
CA PHE A 11 7.02 17.85 -6.94
C PHE A 11 6.13 17.62 -8.18
N LEU A 12 5.98 18.64 -9.03
CA LEU A 12 5.16 18.54 -10.24
C LEU A 12 5.73 17.52 -11.23
N ALA A 13 7.05 17.40 -11.34
CA ALA A 13 7.69 16.40 -12.19
C ALA A 13 7.37 14.97 -11.71
N VAL A 14 7.45 14.70 -10.40
CA VAL A 14 7.11 13.37 -9.85
C VAL A 14 5.62 13.06 -10.02
N VAL A 15 4.74 14.03 -9.76
CA VAL A 15 3.29 13.87 -9.97
C VAL A 15 2.97 13.60 -11.44
N ALA A 16 3.52 14.40 -12.36
CA ALA A 16 3.30 14.24 -13.79
C ALA A 16 3.84 12.90 -14.30
N LEU A 17 5.02 12.47 -13.85
CA LEU A 17 5.59 11.17 -14.18
C LEU A 17 4.68 10.02 -13.70
N THR A 18 4.23 10.09 -12.45
CA THR A 18 3.36 9.06 -11.84
C THR A 18 2.03 8.95 -12.58
N VAL A 19 1.39 10.09 -12.86
CA VAL A 19 0.13 10.14 -13.62
C VAL A 19 0.35 9.64 -15.06
N GLY A 20 1.43 10.06 -15.71
CA GLY A 20 1.78 9.63 -17.07
C GLY A 20 1.97 8.11 -17.16
N ILE A 21 2.72 7.52 -16.23
CA ILE A 21 2.91 6.06 -16.14
C ILE A 21 1.56 5.36 -15.88
N THR A 22 0.71 5.93 -15.02
CA THR A 22 -0.59 5.35 -14.69
C THR A 22 -1.53 5.36 -15.90
N ILE A 23 -1.59 6.45 -16.66
CA ILE A 23 -2.39 6.55 -17.89
C ILE A 23 -1.87 5.54 -18.92
N TRP A 24 -0.55 5.50 -19.14
CA TRP A 24 0.06 4.53 -20.04
C TRP A 24 -0.27 3.09 -19.62
N ALA A 25 -0.15 2.73 -18.35
CA ALA A 25 -0.49 1.40 -17.85
C ALA A 25 -1.99 1.08 -18.01
N SER A 26 -2.87 2.06 -17.78
CA SER A 26 -4.33 1.87 -17.94
C SER A 26 -4.72 1.54 -19.38
N GLN A 27 -3.99 2.07 -20.38
CA GLN A 27 -4.22 1.76 -21.80
C GLN A 27 -3.86 0.31 -22.16
N HIS A 28 -3.03 -0.34 -21.35
CA HIS A 28 -2.60 -1.72 -21.56
C HIS A 28 -3.43 -2.74 -20.75
N THR A 29 -4.33 -2.28 -19.89
CA THR A 29 -5.17 -3.14 -19.05
C THR A 29 -6.43 -3.58 -19.81
N LYS A 30 -6.58 -4.89 -20.09
CA LYS A 30 -7.70 -5.39 -20.91
C LYS A 30 -8.75 -6.16 -20.11
N ASP A 31 -8.33 -6.85 -19.06
CA ASP A 31 -9.22 -7.65 -18.23
C ASP A 31 -9.02 -7.42 -16.72
N VAL A 32 -9.81 -8.13 -15.92
CA VAL A 32 -9.78 -8.05 -14.45
C VAL A 32 -8.45 -8.59 -13.90
N THR A 33 -7.85 -9.56 -14.57
CA THR A 33 -6.56 -10.15 -14.16
C THR A 33 -5.41 -9.18 -14.39
N ASP A 34 -5.44 -8.44 -15.49
CA ASP A 34 -4.51 -7.36 -15.79
C ASP A 34 -4.62 -6.26 -14.74
N TYR A 35 -5.85 -5.86 -14.40
CA TYR A 35 -6.08 -4.78 -13.43
C TYR A 35 -5.61 -5.15 -12.01
N TYR A 36 -5.94 -6.35 -11.51
CA TYR A 36 -5.65 -6.74 -10.13
C TYR A 36 -4.29 -7.43 -9.95
N ALA A 37 -3.76 -8.10 -10.97
CA ALA A 37 -2.58 -8.94 -10.87
C ALA A 37 -1.53 -8.68 -11.96
N GLY A 38 -1.70 -7.66 -12.82
CA GLY A 38 -0.78 -7.35 -13.91
C GLY A 38 -0.57 -8.53 -14.87
N GLY A 39 -1.63 -9.32 -15.11
CA GLY A 39 -1.56 -10.51 -15.94
C GLY A 39 -0.71 -11.64 -15.34
N ARG A 40 -0.35 -11.56 -14.05
CA ARG A 40 0.59 -12.47 -13.35
C ARG A 40 1.98 -12.52 -13.99
N SER A 41 2.37 -11.45 -14.68
CA SER A 41 3.61 -11.39 -15.48
C SER A 41 4.82 -10.82 -14.72
N PHE A 42 4.61 -10.18 -13.57
CA PHE A 42 5.69 -9.56 -12.80
C PHE A 42 6.66 -10.59 -12.20
N SER A 43 7.95 -10.30 -12.32
CA SER A 43 8.99 -11.08 -11.63
C SER A 43 8.91 -10.89 -10.12
N GLY A 44 9.46 -11.84 -9.35
CA GLY A 44 9.50 -11.73 -7.88
C GLY A 44 10.18 -10.45 -7.39
N PHE A 45 11.22 -10.00 -8.08
CA PHE A 45 11.92 -8.76 -7.76
C PHE A 45 11.07 -7.51 -8.02
N GLN A 46 10.38 -7.44 -9.17
CA GLN A 46 9.46 -6.34 -9.48
C GLN A 46 8.33 -6.25 -8.46
N ASN A 47 7.72 -7.39 -8.12
CA ASN A 47 6.66 -7.44 -7.13
C ASN A 47 7.17 -7.09 -5.73
N GLY A 48 8.38 -7.53 -5.37
CA GLY A 48 9.03 -7.19 -4.11
C GLY A 48 9.34 -5.70 -3.97
N LEU A 49 9.82 -5.06 -5.04
CA LEU A 49 10.01 -3.60 -5.09
C LEU A 49 8.68 -2.84 -4.94
N ALA A 50 7.62 -3.28 -5.63
CA ALA A 50 6.31 -2.66 -5.52
C ALA A 50 5.75 -2.74 -4.10
N ILE A 51 5.82 -3.92 -3.48
CA ILE A 51 5.37 -4.16 -2.09
C ILE A 51 6.22 -3.35 -1.09
N SER A 52 7.53 -3.26 -1.30
CA SER A 52 8.40 -2.44 -0.45
C SER A 52 8.08 -0.95 -0.60
N GLY A 53 7.72 -0.51 -1.81
CA GLY A 53 7.24 0.85 -2.08
C GLY A 53 5.96 1.17 -1.31
N ASP A 54 4.99 0.26 -1.29
CA ASP A 54 3.74 0.43 -0.55
C ASP A 54 3.96 0.48 0.97
N TYR A 55 4.95 -0.27 1.48
CA TYR A 55 5.34 -0.22 2.89
C TYR A 55 5.94 1.14 3.30
N MET A 56 6.58 1.86 2.37
CA MET A 56 7.16 3.19 2.60
C MET A 56 6.08 4.28 2.56
N SER A 57 5.16 4.25 3.51
CA SER A 57 4.12 5.27 3.67
C SER A 57 4.52 6.39 4.64
N ALA A 58 3.73 7.47 4.66
CA ALA A 58 3.91 8.55 5.64
C ALA A 58 3.85 8.03 7.09
N ALA A 59 3.03 7.02 7.37
CA ALA A 59 2.95 6.39 8.69
C ALA A 59 4.26 5.68 9.06
N SER A 60 4.87 4.95 8.11
CA SER A 60 6.14 4.27 8.33
C SER A 60 7.28 5.29 8.55
N PHE A 61 7.34 6.36 7.74
CA PHE A 61 8.42 7.34 7.85
C PHE A 61 8.24 8.30 9.04
N LEU A 62 7.12 9.03 9.09
CA LEU A 62 6.84 10.02 10.13
C LEU A 62 6.47 9.38 11.46
N GLY A 63 5.75 8.25 11.44
CA GLY A 63 5.37 7.55 12.67
C GLY A 63 6.57 6.95 13.39
N ILE A 64 7.47 6.26 12.68
CA ILE A 64 8.68 5.68 13.30
C ILE A 64 9.63 6.79 13.76
N SER A 65 9.90 7.81 12.94
CA SER A 65 10.76 8.93 13.34
C SER A 65 10.18 9.72 14.52
N GLY A 66 8.86 9.94 14.55
CA GLY A 66 8.16 10.56 15.67
C GLY A 66 8.21 9.73 16.95
N LEU A 67 8.04 8.41 16.86
CA LEU A 67 8.22 7.49 18.00
C LEU A 67 9.65 7.54 18.53
N ILE A 68 10.65 7.44 17.66
CA ILE A 68 12.06 7.51 18.10
C ILE A 68 12.37 8.87 18.74
N SER A 69 11.85 9.96 18.18
CA SER A 69 12.04 11.31 18.73
C SER A 69 11.44 11.46 20.13
N THR A 70 10.30 10.81 20.40
CA THR A 70 9.55 10.99 21.65
C THR A 70 9.94 10.01 22.76
N ILE A 71 10.19 8.74 22.41
CA ILE A 71 10.48 7.66 23.38
C ILE A 71 11.87 7.02 23.16
N GLY A 72 12.69 7.56 22.27
CA GLY A 72 14.08 7.16 22.11
C GLY A 72 14.25 5.74 21.58
N TYR A 73 15.15 4.98 22.21
CA TYR A 73 15.53 3.63 21.79
C TYR A 73 14.36 2.64 21.79
N ASP A 74 13.41 2.79 22.72
CA ASP A 74 12.24 1.91 22.77
C ASP A 74 11.35 2.08 21.53
N GLY A 75 11.23 3.30 21.00
CA GLY A 75 10.56 3.59 19.73
C GLY A 75 11.23 2.91 18.54
N PHE A 76 12.56 2.78 18.56
CA PHE A 76 13.29 2.01 17.56
C PHE A 76 12.99 0.50 17.67
N LEU A 77 12.92 -0.06 18.88
CA LEU A 77 12.53 -1.47 19.06
C LEU A 77 11.11 -1.76 18.55
N TYR A 78 10.17 -0.83 18.73
CA TYR A 78 8.83 -0.93 18.15
C TYR A 78 8.84 -0.99 16.62
N SER A 79 9.75 -0.27 15.96
CA SER A 79 9.89 -0.30 14.49
C SER A 79 10.31 -1.67 13.96
N ILE A 80 11.15 -2.40 14.71
CA ILE A 80 11.56 -3.76 14.36
C ILE A 80 10.34 -4.69 14.42
N GLY A 81 9.52 -4.58 15.47
CA GLY A 81 8.29 -5.34 15.60
C GLY A 81 7.33 -5.10 14.43
N PHE A 82 7.16 -3.85 14.02
CA PHE A 82 6.33 -3.47 12.87
C PHE A 82 6.84 -4.11 11.57
N LEU A 83 8.15 -4.04 11.31
CA LEU A 83 8.78 -4.66 10.14
C LEU A 83 8.64 -6.19 10.15
N VAL A 84 8.90 -6.84 11.27
CA VAL A 84 8.79 -8.30 11.41
C VAL A 84 7.35 -8.76 11.22
N ALA A 85 6.38 -8.05 11.81
CA ALA A 85 4.96 -8.35 11.62
C ALA A 85 4.55 -8.26 10.14
N TRP A 86 5.04 -7.25 9.42
CA TRP A 86 4.81 -7.11 7.99
C TRP A 86 5.40 -8.28 7.19
N LEU A 87 6.64 -8.71 7.48
CA LEU A 87 7.25 -9.88 6.84
C LEU A 87 6.47 -11.17 7.12
N VAL A 88 6.04 -11.37 8.37
CA VAL A 88 5.23 -12.54 8.74
C VAL A 88 3.90 -12.54 7.99
N ALA A 89 3.24 -11.39 7.88
CA ALA A 89 2.01 -11.26 7.10
C ALA A 89 2.24 -11.55 5.61
N LEU A 90 3.34 -11.06 5.03
CA LEU A 90 3.69 -11.36 3.63
C LEU A 90 3.94 -12.85 3.41
N LEU A 91 4.70 -13.51 4.29
CA LEU A 91 5.07 -14.91 4.12
C LEU A 91 3.87 -15.85 4.38
N LEU A 92 3.08 -15.60 5.42
CA LEU A 92 2.01 -16.52 5.82
C LEU A 92 0.66 -16.21 5.17
N VAL A 93 0.34 -14.94 4.98
CA VAL A 93 -0.99 -14.52 4.51
C VAL A 93 -0.98 -14.27 3.00
N ALA A 94 0.03 -13.59 2.47
CA ALA A 94 0.01 -13.20 1.05
C ALA A 94 0.07 -14.42 0.11
N GLU A 95 0.81 -15.47 0.45
CA GLU A 95 0.84 -16.71 -0.34
C GLU A 95 -0.54 -17.40 -0.37
N LEU A 96 -1.22 -17.48 0.78
CA LEU A 96 -2.55 -18.07 0.89
C LEU A 96 -3.59 -17.32 0.05
N LEU A 97 -3.50 -15.99 0.01
CA LEU A 97 -4.35 -15.13 -0.80
C LEU A 97 -4.02 -15.26 -2.29
N ARG A 98 -2.73 -15.29 -2.65
CA ARG A 98 -2.29 -15.45 -4.04
C ARG A 98 -2.77 -16.77 -4.64
N ASN A 99 -2.73 -17.85 -3.86
CA ASN A 99 -3.08 -19.20 -4.32
C ASN A 99 -4.59 -19.45 -4.41
N SER A 100 -5.45 -18.54 -3.94
CA SER A 100 -6.91 -18.75 -3.96
C SER A 100 -7.59 -18.34 -5.26
N GLY A 101 -6.87 -17.64 -6.14
CA GLY A 101 -7.42 -17.13 -7.41
C GLY A 101 -8.45 -16.00 -7.24
N ARG A 102 -8.60 -15.44 -6.03
CA ARG A 102 -9.46 -14.28 -5.75
C ARG A 102 -8.64 -13.00 -5.71
N TYR A 103 -9.26 -11.87 -6.06
CA TYR A 103 -8.58 -10.59 -6.18
C TYR A 103 -8.74 -9.68 -4.95
N THR A 104 -9.80 -9.85 -4.16
CA THR A 104 -10.05 -9.01 -2.98
C THR A 104 -10.16 -9.83 -1.69
N MET A 105 -9.84 -9.21 -0.56
CA MET A 105 -10.01 -9.83 0.77
C MET A 105 -11.47 -10.21 1.04
N ALA A 106 -12.42 -9.39 0.58
CA ALA A 106 -13.84 -9.65 0.72
C ALA A 106 -14.26 -10.89 -0.07
N ASP A 107 -13.77 -11.07 -1.30
CA ASP A 107 -14.05 -12.25 -2.11
C ASP A 107 -13.47 -13.52 -1.48
N GLN A 108 -12.28 -13.41 -0.88
CA GLN A 108 -11.67 -14.54 -0.19
C GLN A 108 -12.48 -14.99 1.03
N LEU A 109 -12.89 -14.05 1.88
CA LEU A 109 -13.72 -14.35 3.05
C LEU A 109 -15.07 -14.93 2.63
N ALA A 110 -15.71 -14.33 1.63
CA ALA A 110 -16.99 -14.80 1.12
C ALA A 110 -16.88 -16.19 0.48
N TYR A 111 -15.76 -16.49 -0.19
CA TYR A 111 -15.50 -17.81 -0.76
C TYR A 111 -15.37 -18.88 0.34
N ARG A 112 -14.66 -18.58 1.44
CA ARG A 112 -14.52 -19.52 2.56
C ARG A 112 -15.79 -19.69 3.37
N MET A 113 -16.52 -18.62 3.64
CA MET A 113 -17.71 -18.66 4.51
C MET A 113 -19.02 -18.91 3.74
N ARG A 114 -18.99 -18.87 2.41
CA ARG A 114 -20.14 -19.07 1.50
C ARG A 114 -21.34 -18.15 1.78
N GLN A 115 -21.08 -16.96 2.32
CA GLN A 115 -22.12 -16.03 2.76
C GLN A 115 -21.97 -14.64 2.14
N ARG A 116 -23.06 -14.14 1.53
CA ARG A 116 -23.12 -12.79 0.96
C ARG A 116 -22.98 -11.66 1.99
N PRO A 117 -23.58 -11.76 3.21
CA PRO A 117 -23.41 -10.72 4.24
C PRO A 117 -21.94 -10.53 4.65
N VAL A 118 -21.17 -11.62 4.71
CA VAL A 118 -19.73 -11.58 5.02
C VAL A 118 -18.96 -10.78 3.97
N ARG A 119 -19.31 -10.92 2.68
CA ARG A 119 -18.68 -10.12 1.62
C ARG A 119 -18.92 -8.64 1.84
N THR A 120 -20.17 -8.24 2.10
CA THR A 120 -20.53 -6.83 2.31
C THR A 120 -19.84 -6.26 3.54
N ALA A 121 -19.83 -7.00 4.65
CA ALA A 121 -19.15 -6.58 5.88
C ALA A 121 -17.64 -6.41 5.66
N ALA A 122 -16.99 -7.37 4.99
CA ALA A 122 -15.57 -7.30 4.68
C ALA A 122 -15.24 -6.13 3.74
N SER A 123 -16.01 -5.95 2.66
CA SER A 123 -15.82 -4.82 1.73
C SER A 123 -16.00 -3.48 2.43
N LEU A 124 -17.03 -3.33 3.28
CA LEU A 124 -17.26 -2.10 4.02
C LEU A 124 -16.12 -1.82 5.00
N SER A 125 -15.69 -2.85 5.74
CA SER A 125 -14.55 -2.75 6.65
C SER A 125 -13.28 -2.32 5.90
N THR A 126 -13.00 -2.91 4.74
CA THR A 126 -11.83 -2.53 3.93
C THR A 126 -11.90 -1.06 3.52
N VAL A 127 -13.04 -0.60 2.98
CA VAL A 127 -13.20 0.79 2.56
C VAL A 127 -13.06 1.75 3.74
N SER A 128 -13.71 1.45 4.87
CA SER A 128 -13.62 2.29 6.07
C SER A 128 -12.19 2.42 6.57
N VAL A 129 -11.46 1.30 6.72
CA VAL A 129 -10.06 1.32 7.16
C VAL A 129 -9.19 2.08 6.17
N SER A 130 -9.36 1.86 4.86
CA SER A 130 -8.62 2.58 3.82
C SER A 130 -8.84 4.08 3.88
N ILE A 131 -10.07 4.55 4.11
CA ILE A 131 -10.37 5.99 4.23
C ILE A 131 -9.60 6.60 5.40
N PHE A 132 -9.68 6.00 6.60
CA PHE A 132 -8.96 6.52 7.76
C PHE A 132 -7.44 6.48 7.56
N TYR A 133 -6.94 5.42 6.92
CA TYR A 133 -5.53 5.30 6.58
C TYR A 133 -5.08 6.40 5.61
N LEU A 134 -5.84 6.65 4.54
CA LEU A 134 -5.53 7.72 3.58
C LEU A 134 -5.62 9.10 4.20
N LEU A 135 -6.59 9.37 5.08
CA LEU A 135 -6.69 10.63 5.81
C LEU A 135 -5.42 10.89 6.65
N ALA A 136 -4.97 9.89 7.41
CA ALA A 136 -3.74 10.00 8.19
C ALA A 136 -2.52 10.29 7.30
N GLN A 137 -2.44 9.66 6.12
CA GLN A 137 -1.36 9.92 5.16
C GLN A 137 -1.43 11.33 4.56
N MET A 138 -2.61 11.84 4.23
CA MET A 138 -2.76 13.21 3.71
C MET A 138 -2.37 14.26 4.74
N VAL A 139 -2.73 14.04 6.02
CA VAL A 139 -2.30 14.92 7.13
C VAL A 139 -0.78 14.86 7.28
N GLY A 140 -0.19 13.66 7.26
CA GLY A 140 1.26 13.49 7.33
C GLY A 140 2.00 14.18 6.17
N ALA A 141 1.47 14.06 4.94
CA ALA A 141 2.05 14.72 3.77
C ALA A 141 1.89 16.25 3.79
N GLY A 142 0.77 16.78 4.28
CA GLY A 142 0.50 18.21 4.33
C GLY A 142 1.20 18.96 5.47
N ALA A 143 1.69 18.25 6.48
CA ALA A 143 2.48 18.83 7.58
C ALA A 143 3.97 19.04 7.21
N LEU A 144 4.41 18.53 6.06
CA LEU A 144 5.77 18.64 5.50
C LEU A 144 5.83 19.74 4.42
#